data_AF-A0A1X1L394-F1
#
_entry.id   AF-A0A1X1L394-F1
#
_cell.length_a   1.000
_cell.length_b   1.000
_cell.length_c   1.000
_cell.angle_alpha   90.00
_cell.angle_beta   90.00
_cell.angle_gamma   90.00
#
_symmetry.space_group_name_H-M   'P 1'
#
loop_
_entity.id
_entity.type
_entity.pdbx_description
1 polymer ?
#
loop_
_entity_poly.entity_id
_entity_poly.type
_entity_poly.pdbx_seq_one_letter_code
_entity_poly.pdbx_strand_id
1 'polypeptide(L)'
;MANIFDYLKDVAHDSFYDLPLNELDILALTEITYLSFDNLVSTAPQRLLDLAPQVPREPNMLTSKNRLQLLDELARHKRFKNCKLSHFINDIDPELQKQFAAMTYRLTLDTYLIVFRGTDDSIIGWKEDFHLTYMKEIPAQKHALRYLKNFFALHPNQKVILAGHSKGGNLAIYAASQIEQNLQDQITAVYTFDAPGLHKELTQTEGYQRIMDRTEVFIPQGSIIGMMMEIPNHQIIVHSTALGGIAQHDTFSWQIEDKRFVQLDKTNSDSQQVDTTFKEWVATVPDEELQLYFDLFFGTILDAGISSINDLSSLKALEHIRHLFVQAQSLTPEERETMGRLTQLLIDTRYQAWKNR
;
A
#
# COMPACT_ATOMS: atom_id res chain seq x y z
N MET A 1 -10.00 -18.96 13.05
CA MET A 1 -10.66 -18.52 11.81
C MET A 1 -9.60 -18.56 10.73
N ALA A 2 -9.95 -19.05 9.55
CA ALA A 2 -8.96 -19.32 8.51
C ALA A 2 -8.41 -18.03 7.92
N ASN A 3 -7.12 -18.02 7.60
CA ASN A 3 -6.45 -16.90 6.94
C ASN A 3 -5.53 -17.39 5.81
N ILE A 4 -4.67 -16.52 5.28
CA ILE A 4 -3.77 -16.83 4.17
C ILE A 4 -2.91 -18.09 4.38
N PHE A 5 -2.53 -18.43 5.62
CA PHE A 5 -1.74 -19.64 5.90
C PHE A 5 -2.56 -20.93 5.74
N ASP A 6 -3.87 -20.88 6.00
CA ASP A 6 -4.75 -22.03 5.77
C ASP A 6 -4.96 -22.24 4.27
N TYR A 7 -5.12 -21.15 3.50
CA TYR A 7 -5.12 -21.21 2.04
C TYR A 7 -3.86 -21.88 1.49
N LEU A 8 -2.68 -21.48 1.98
CA LEU A 8 -1.42 -22.04 1.52
C LEU A 8 -1.31 -23.54 1.77
N LYS A 9 -1.82 -24.05 2.90
CA LYS A 9 -1.89 -25.50 3.16
C LYS A 9 -2.79 -26.20 2.14
N ASP A 10 -3.95 -25.62 1.84
CA ASP A 10 -4.94 -26.20 0.93
C ASP A 10 -4.47 -26.28 -0.52
N VAL A 11 -3.56 -25.39 -0.95
CA VAL A 11 -3.04 -25.33 -2.34
C VAL A 11 -1.58 -25.76 -2.46
N ALA A 12 -0.98 -26.36 -1.43
CA ALA A 12 0.45 -26.66 -1.38
C ALA A 12 0.95 -27.53 -2.56
N HIS A 13 0.07 -28.39 -3.09
CA HIS A 13 0.35 -29.35 -4.16
C HIS A 13 -0.26 -28.95 -5.52
N ASP A 14 -1.01 -27.85 -5.57
CA ASP A 14 -1.61 -27.32 -6.79
C ASP A 14 -0.61 -26.44 -7.55
N SER A 15 -0.71 -26.39 -8.87
CA SER A 15 -0.06 -25.39 -9.71
C SER A 15 -1.08 -24.36 -10.21
N PHE A 16 -0.63 -23.30 -10.88
CA PHE A 16 -1.55 -22.36 -11.56
C PHE A 16 -2.41 -23.00 -12.66
N TYR A 17 -2.08 -24.22 -13.10
CA TYR A 17 -2.92 -25.00 -14.03
C TYR A 17 -3.99 -25.84 -13.30
N ASP A 18 -3.68 -26.33 -12.10
CA ASP A 18 -4.59 -27.15 -11.30
C ASP A 18 -5.68 -26.27 -10.67
N LEU A 19 -5.28 -25.08 -10.19
CA LEU A 19 -6.16 -24.02 -9.70
C LEU A 19 -5.70 -22.69 -10.33
N PRO A 20 -6.53 -21.99 -11.11
CA PRO A 20 -6.18 -20.69 -11.67
C PRO A 20 -5.73 -19.68 -10.61
N LEU A 21 -4.90 -18.72 -11.01
CA LEU A 21 -4.44 -17.64 -10.15
C LEU A 21 -5.63 -16.88 -9.54
N ASN A 22 -5.55 -16.54 -8.26
CA ASN A 22 -6.60 -15.81 -7.53
C ASN A 22 -6.02 -14.70 -6.65
N GLU A 23 -6.89 -13.94 -6.00
CA GLU A 23 -6.54 -12.79 -5.16
C GLU A 23 -5.64 -13.15 -3.96
N LEU A 24 -5.76 -14.36 -3.42
CA LEU A 24 -4.93 -14.82 -2.30
C LEU A 24 -3.49 -15.12 -2.74
N ASP A 25 -3.30 -15.60 -3.97
CA ASP A 25 -1.96 -15.74 -4.56
C ASP A 25 -1.28 -14.38 -4.75
N ILE A 26 -2.05 -13.43 -5.29
CA ILE A 26 -1.57 -12.08 -5.52
C ILE A 26 -1.24 -11.39 -4.19
N LEU A 27 -2.09 -11.55 -3.17
CA LEU A 27 -1.83 -11.04 -1.83
C LEU A 27 -0.55 -11.65 -1.26
N ALA A 28 -0.36 -12.98 -1.36
CA ALA A 28 0.80 -13.64 -0.81
C ALA A 28 2.12 -13.16 -1.45
N LEU A 29 2.13 -12.99 -2.78
CA LEU A 29 3.28 -12.41 -3.49
C LEU A 29 3.46 -10.91 -3.17
N THR A 30 2.36 -10.20 -2.96
CA THR A 30 2.40 -8.78 -2.54
C THR A 30 3.06 -8.63 -1.17
N GLU A 31 2.68 -9.46 -0.20
CA GLU A 31 3.22 -9.41 1.16
C GLU A 31 4.71 -9.77 1.23
N ILE A 32 5.17 -10.78 0.49
CA ILE A 32 6.62 -11.10 0.50
C ILE A 32 7.45 -10.00 -0.18
N THR A 33 6.87 -9.17 -1.05
CA THR A 33 7.56 -8.01 -1.67
C THR A 33 7.98 -6.96 -0.64
N TYR A 34 7.44 -7.00 0.58
CA TYR A 34 7.91 -6.16 1.67
C TYR A 34 9.32 -6.55 2.15
N LEU A 35 9.72 -7.82 2.03
CA LEU A 35 11.03 -8.29 2.48
C LEU A 35 12.17 -7.68 1.64
N SER A 36 13.35 -7.58 2.24
CA SER A 36 14.54 -7.07 1.54
C SER A 36 15.08 -8.12 0.58
N PHE A 37 14.97 -7.83 -0.72
CA PHE A 37 15.64 -8.55 -1.81
C PHE A 37 16.84 -7.77 -2.36
N ASP A 38 17.30 -6.75 -1.62
CA ASP A 38 18.43 -5.90 -1.98
C ASP A 38 19.67 -6.76 -2.23
N ASN A 39 20.31 -6.56 -3.39
CA ASN A 39 21.48 -7.33 -3.84
C ASN A 39 21.24 -8.85 -4.05
N LEU A 40 20.02 -9.35 -3.83
CA LEU A 40 19.65 -10.76 -4.05
C LEU A 40 18.98 -10.98 -5.40
N VAL A 41 18.07 -10.07 -5.77
CA VAL A 41 17.32 -10.14 -7.03
C VAL A 41 17.91 -9.13 -8.01
N SER A 42 18.49 -9.64 -9.09
CA SER A 42 19.00 -8.82 -10.20
C SER A 42 17.98 -8.72 -11.34
N THR A 43 18.42 -8.21 -12.50
CA THR A 43 17.61 -8.26 -13.74
C THR A 43 17.45 -9.69 -14.28
N ALA A 44 18.38 -10.60 -13.94
CA ALA A 44 18.28 -12.00 -14.34
C ALA A 44 17.24 -12.74 -13.49
N PRO A 45 16.24 -13.42 -14.10
CA PRO A 45 15.19 -14.09 -13.33
C PRO A 45 15.68 -15.27 -12.50
N GLN A 46 15.40 -15.27 -11.20
CA GLN A 46 15.77 -16.33 -10.25
C GLN A 46 14.53 -16.93 -9.58
N ARG A 47 14.52 -18.24 -9.32
CA ARG A 47 13.34 -18.89 -8.72
C ARG A 47 13.21 -18.52 -7.25
N LEU A 48 11.97 -18.40 -6.78
CA LEU A 48 11.64 -18.11 -5.39
C LEU A 48 12.31 -19.11 -4.41
N LEU A 49 12.28 -20.40 -4.75
CA LEU A 49 13.00 -21.47 -4.02
C LEU A 49 14.47 -21.15 -3.77
N ASP A 50 15.17 -20.61 -4.77
CA ASP A 50 16.61 -20.39 -4.71
C ASP A 50 16.94 -19.12 -3.91
N LEU A 51 16.02 -18.14 -3.92
CA LEU A 51 16.19 -16.84 -3.25
C LEU A 51 15.79 -16.89 -1.77
N ALA A 52 14.73 -17.61 -1.42
CA ALA A 52 14.14 -17.59 -0.07
C ALA A 52 15.13 -17.87 1.08
N PRO A 53 16.11 -18.80 0.94
CA PRO A 53 17.12 -19.02 1.99
C PRO A 53 18.09 -17.84 2.18
N GLN A 54 18.20 -16.95 1.20
CA GLN A 54 19.15 -15.83 1.19
C GLN A 54 18.53 -14.54 1.73
N VAL A 55 17.21 -14.46 1.84
CA VAL A 55 16.50 -13.27 2.34
C VAL A 55 16.86 -13.03 3.82
N PRO A 56 17.27 -11.81 4.20
CA PRO A 56 17.55 -11.43 5.59
C PRO A 56 16.38 -11.77 6.52
N ARG A 57 16.70 -12.28 7.71
CA ARG A 57 15.71 -12.78 8.69
C ARG A 57 15.61 -11.90 9.92
N GLU A 58 16.43 -10.86 9.99
CA GLU A 58 16.48 -9.88 11.07
C GLU A 58 15.12 -9.16 11.17
N PRO A 59 14.41 -9.27 12.32
CA PRO A 59 13.11 -8.64 12.47
C PRO A 59 13.19 -7.13 12.36
N ASN A 60 12.29 -6.57 11.56
CA ASN A 60 12.02 -5.13 11.45
C ASN A 60 10.55 -4.97 10.99
N MET A 61 10.07 -3.75 10.74
CA MET A 61 8.66 -3.54 10.33
C MET A 61 8.32 -4.22 9.00
N LEU A 62 9.25 -4.26 8.06
CA LEU A 62 9.10 -4.96 6.79
C LEU A 62 9.24 -6.48 6.97
N THR A 63 10.20 -6.91 7.79
CA THR A 63 10.51 -8.31 8.09
C THR A 63 9.76 -8.80 9.33
N SER A 64 8.47 -9.08 9.16
CA SER A 64 7.63 -9.67 10.21
C SER A 64 7.74 -11.20 10.24
N LYS A 65 7.40 -11.81 11.39
CA LYS A 65 7.31 -13.28 11.51
C LYS A 65 6.35 -13.89 10.48
N ASN A 66 5.21 -13.24 10.24
CA ASN A 66 4.22 -13.70 9.27
C ASN A 66 4.78 -13.68 7.84
N ARG A 67 5.49 -12.61 7.44
CA ARG A 67 6.10 -12.53 6.10
C ARG A 67 7.23 -13.54 5.92
N LEU A 68 8.05 -13.77 6.94
CA LEU A 68 9.08 -14.81 6.89
C LEU A 68 8.47 -16.21 6.79
N GLN A 69 7.42 -16.51 7.56
CA GLN A 69 6.68 -17.77 7.43
C GLN A 69 6.08 -17.91 6.02
N LEU A 70 5.48 -16.83 5.50
CA LEU A 70 4.89 -16.79 4.17
C LEU A 70 5.95 -17.09 3.10
N LEU A 71 7.10 -16.43 3.15
CA LEU A 71 8.24 -16.69 2.25
C LEU A 71 8.63 -18.17 2.26
N ASP A 72 8.76 -18.76 3.45
CA ASP A 72 9.17 -20.16 3.60
C ASP A 72 8.13 -21.14 3.04
N GLU A 73 6.84 -20.85 3.20
CA GLU A 73 5.76 -21.67 2.63
C GLU A 73 5.71 -21.55 1.11
N LEU A 74 5.75 -20.33 0.56
CA LEU A 74 5.75 -20.12 -0.89
C LEU A 74 6.96 -20.78 -1.57
N ALA A 75 8.14 -20.74 -0.95
CA ALA A 75 9.35 -21.39 -1.46
C ALA A 75 9.26 -22.93 -1.51
N ARG A 76 8.34 -23.54 -0.75
CA ARG A 76 8.13 -25.00 -0.70
C ARG A 76 6.98 -25.47 -1.60
N HIS A 77 5.95 -24.65 -1.77
CA HIS A 77 4.71 -25.04 -2.45
C HIS A 77 4.89 -25.13 -3.97
N LYS A 78 4.30 -26.16 -4.60
CA LYS A 78 4.41 -26.40 -6.06
C LYS A 78 3.95 -25.17 -6.86
N ARG A 79 2.93 -24.48 -6.33
CA ARG A 79 2.32 -23.28 -6.90
C ARG A 79 3.30 -22.12 -7.10
N PHE A 80 4.18 -21.85 -6.14
CA PHE A 80 4.94 -20.60 -6.10
C PHE A 80 6.45 -20.77 -6.22
N LYS A 81 7.00 -21.92 -5.80
CA LYS A 81 8.46 -22.10 -5.68
C LYS A 81 9.26 -21.86 -6.96
N ASN A 82 8.61 -22.05 -8.11
CA ASN A 82 9.21 -21.87 -9.43
C ASN A 82 8.89 -20.51 -10.08
N CYS A 83 8.10 -19.65 -9.43
CA CYS A 83 7.95 -18.26 -9.84
C CYS A 83 9.33 -17.60 -9.91
N LYS A 84 9.59 -16.86 -10.98
CA LYS A 84 10.89 -16.19 -11.15
C LYS A 84 10.79 -14.73 -10.77
N LEU A 85 11.61 -14.30 -9.83
CA LEU A 85 11.71 -12.93 -9.37
C LEU A 85 12.83 -12.24 -10.16
N SER A 86 12.60 -10.98 -10.52
CA SER A 86 13.57 -10.14 -11.21
C SER A 86 13.25 -8.66 -10.99
N HIS A 87 14.22 -7.79 -11.32
CA HIS A 87 14.04 -6.35 -11.34
C HIS A 87 13.53 -5.80 -10.00
N PHE A 88 14.00 -6.36 -8.88
CA PHE A 88 13.75 -5.75 -7.58
C PHE A 88 14.45 -4.40 -7.51
N ILE A 89 13.70 -3.39 -7.09
CA ILE A 89 14.23 -2.05 -6.82
C ILE A 89 13.71 -1.61 -5.46
N ASN A 90 14.59 -0.98 -4.70
CA ASN A 90 14.29 -0.32 -3.44
C ASN A 90 15.06 1.01 -3.44
N ASP A 91 14.35 2.08 -3.76
CA ASP A 91 14.92 3.39 -4.10
C ASP A 91 14.31 4.46 -3.17
N ILE A 92 15.05 4.75 -2.12
CA ILE A 92 14.75 5.78 -1.11
C ILE A 92 15.61 7.00 -1.42
N ASP A 93 14.96 8.13 -1.66
CA ASP A 93 15.62 9.41 -1.96
C ASP A 93 15.12 10.47 -0.97
N PRO A 94 15.95 10.86 0.02
CA PRO A 94 15.57 11.87 1.02
C PRO A 94 15.39 13.27 0.42
N GLU A 95 16.11 13.63 -0.64
CA GLU A 95 16.00 14.97 -1.26
C GLU A 95 14.68 15.11 -2.00
N LEU A 96 14.28 14.06 -2.72
CA LEU A 96 12.97 13.98 -3.39
C LEU A 96 11.83 13.59 -2.44
N GLN A 97 12.13 13.29 -1.18
CA GLN A 97 11.18 12.74 -0.19
C GLN A 97 10.37 11.58 -0.78
N LYS A 98 11.10 10.66 -1.43
CA LYS A 98 10.53 9.57 -2.23
C LYS A 98 10.90 8.24 -1.63
N GLN A 99 9.93 7.35 -1.57
CA GLN A 99 10.17 5.93 -1.35
C GLN A 99 9.46 5.10 -2.41
N PHE A 100 10.26 4.38 -3.18
CA PHE A 100 9.74 3.52 -4.24
C PHE A 100 10.39 2.14 -4.17
N ALA A 101 9.56 1.09 -4.14
CA ALA A 101 10.05 -0.26 -4.33
C ALA A 101 9.09 -1.08 -5.19
N ALA A 102 9.66 -1.95 -6.02
CA ALA A 102 8.90 -2.78 -6.94
C ALA A 102 9.61 -4.11 -7.21
N MET A 103 8.84 -5.13 -7.56
CA MET A 103 9.35 -6.44 -7.96
C MET A 103 8.53 -7.01 -9.12
N THR A 104 9.22 -7.66 -10.06
CA THR A 104 8.58 -8.40 -11.15
C THR A 104 8.66 -9.91 -10.89
N TYR A 105 7.50 -10.54 -10.89
CA TYR A 105 7.33 -11.98 -10.86
C TYR A 105 6.92 -12.50 -12.23
N ARG A 106 7.61 -13.51 -12.73
CA ARG A 106 7.12 -14.32 -13.84
C ARG A 106 6.41 -15.55 -13.26
N LEU A 107 5.09 -15.59 -13.40
CA LEU A 107 4.22 -16.64 -12.85
C LEU A 107 4.10 -17.83 -13.82
N THR A 108 3.94 -17.55 -15.11
CA THR A 108 3.87 -18.54 -16.19
C THR A 108 4.80 -18.15 -17.34
N LEU A 109 4.70 -18.82 -18.49
CA LEU A 109 5.48 -18.42 -19.67
C LEU A 109 5.10 -17.04 -20.19
N ASP A 110 3.83 -16.63 -20.06
CA ASP A 110 3.23 -15.45 -20.69
C ASP A 110 2.61 -14.45 -19.69
N THR A 111 2.58 -14.78 -18.39
CA THR A 111 1.95 -13.96 -17.35
C THR A 111 2.96 -13.47 -16.34
N TYR A 112 3.01 -12.15 -16.18
CA TYR A 112 3.86 -11.44 -15.24
C TYR A 112 2.99 -10.71 -14.21
N LEU A 113 3.46 -10.71 -12.96
CA LEU A 113 2.92 -9.89 -11.89
C LEU A 113 3.98 -8.86 -11.50
N ILE A 114 3.62 -7.57 -11.58
CA ILE A 114 4.45 -6.48 -11.06
C ILE A 114 3.80 -6.01 -9.76
N VAL A 115 4.55 -6.11 -8.67
CA VAL A 115 4.12 -5.64 -7.36
C VAL A 115 4.85 -4.34 -7.05
N PHE A 116 4.09 -3.31 -6.69
CA PHE A 116 4.62 -2.11 -6.05
C PHE A 116 4.47 -2.25 -4.53
N ARG A 117 5.57 -2.09 -3.79
CA ARG A 117 5.55 -2.14 -2.32
C ARG A 117 4.88 -0.88 -1.78
N GLY A 118 4.08 -1.02 -0.73
CA GLY A 118 3.69 0.11 0.09
C GLY A 118 4.83 0.60 0.98
N THR A 119 4.45 1.35 2.00
CA THR A 119 5.39 2.14 2.80
C THR A 119 6.14 1.28 3.83
N ASP A 120 7.42 1.58 4.03
CA ASP A 120 8.19 1.04 5.15
C ASP A 120 8.00 1.86 6.45
N ASP A 121 8.86 1.67 7.45
CA ASP A 121 8.74 2.37 8.73
C ASP A 121 9.36 3.77 8.74
N SER A 122 10.03 4.19 7.67
CA SER A 122 10.69 5.48 7.62
C SER A 122 9.69 6.64 7.60
N ILE A 123 10.01 7.71 8.34
CA ILE A 123 9.23 8.94 8.31
C ILE A 123 9.15 9.53 6.89
N ILE A 124 10.16 9.33 6.05
CA ILE A 124 10.16 9.76 4.64
C ILE A 124 9.03 9.05 3.86
N GLY A 125 8.89 7.73 4.04
CA GLY A 125 7.84 6.96 3.40
C GLY A 125 6.45 7.45 3.80
N TRP A 126 6.23 7.65 5.09
CA TRP A 126 4.97 8.17 5.61
C TRP A 126 4.70 9.60 5.14
N LYS A 127 5.73 10.45 5.10
CA LYS A 127 5.59 11.82 4.60
C LYS A 127 5.11 11.85 3.14
N GLU A 128 5.68 11.01 2.27
CA GLU A 128 5.21 10.87 0.88
C GLU A 128 3.77 10.33 0.79
N ASP A 129 3.33 9.48 1.72
CA ASP A 129 1.94 9.02 1.75
C ASP A 129 0.97 10.17 2.02
N PHE A 130 1.36 11.14 2.86
CA PHE A 130 0.56 12.34 3.08
C PHE A 130 0.64 13.33 1.92
N HIS A 131 1.72 13.32 1.14
CA HIS A 131 1.77 14.06 -0.11
C HIS A 131 0.65 13.65 -1.07
N LEU A 132 0.17 12.39 -1.03
CA LEU A 132 -1.01 11.96 -1.80
C LEU A 132 -2.28 12.75 -1.47
N THR A 133 -2.34 13.48 -0.36
CA THR A 133 -3.56 14.22 0.02
C THR A 133 -3.66 15.58 -0.67
N TYR A 134 -2.55 16.16 -1.13
CA TYR A 134 -2.50 17.52 -1.69
C TYR A 134 -1.63 17.64 -2.97
N MET A 135 -0.69 16.73 -3.23
CA MET A 135 0.10 16.74 -4.47
C MET A 135 -0.63 15.98 -5.58
N LYS A 136 -0.86 16.65 -6.71
CA LYS A 136 -1.46 16.03 -7.91
C LYS A 136 -0.80 14.71 -8.32
N GLU A 137 0.53 14.67 -8.22
CA GLU A 137 1.33 13.47 -8.49
C GLU A 137 2.53 13.43 -7.54
N ILE A 138 2.75 12.27 -6.89
CA ILE A 138 3.94 12.05 -6.05
C ILE A 138 5.12 11.44 -6.86
N PRO A 139 6.38 11.61 -6.42
CA PRO A 139 7.54 11.03 -7.10
C PRO A 139 7.44 9.50 -7.30
N ALA A 140 6.96 8.75 -6.31
CA ALA A 140 6.80 7.30 -6.43
C ALA A 140 5.80 6.88 -7.54
N GLN A 141 4.75 7.65 -7.80
CA GLN A 141 3.79 7.42 -8.89
C GLN A 141 4.47 7.51 -10.27
N LYS A 142 5.33 8.52 -10.47
CA LYS A 142 6.12 8.69 -11.69
C LYS A 142 7.12 7.54 -11.86
N HIS A 143 7.72 7.07 -10.77
CA HIS A 143 8.64 5.92 -10.79
C HIS A 143 7.90 4.61 -11.09
N ALA A 144 6.68 4.41 -10.57
CA ALA A 144 5.84 3.26 -10.88
C ALA A 144 5.51 3.19 -12.38
N LEU A 145 5.08 4.32 -12.97
CA LEU A 145 4.84 4.42 -14.40
C LEU A 145 6.11 4.13 -15.21
N ARG A 146 7.26 4.69 -14.80
CA ARG A 146 8.54 4.44 -15.47
C ARG A 146 8.96 2.97 -15.39
N TYR A 147 8.78 2.33 -14.23
CA TYR A 147 9.07 0.91 -14.05
C TYR A 147 8.23 0.06 -15.01
N LEU A 148 6.93 0.35 -15.10
CA LEU A 148 6.02 -0.36 -16.00
C LEU A 148 6.38 -0.15 -17.49
N LYS A 149 6.72 1.09 -17.89
CA LYS A 149 7.18 1.37 -19.26
C LYS A 149 8.47 0.63 -19.59
N ASN A 150 9.43 0.60 -18.66
CA ASN A 150 10.68 -0.14 -18.83
C ASN A 150 10.43 -1.64 -18.96
N PHE A 151 9.49 -2.19 -18.18
CA PHE A 151 9.09 -3.59 -18.30
C PHE A 151 8.57 -3.88 -19.72
N PHE A 152 7.62 -3.10 -20.23
CA PHE A 152 7.06 -3.33 -21.57
C PHE A 152 8.07 -3.13 -22.71
N ALA A 153 9.05 -2.24 -22.53
CA ALA A 153 10.14 -2.08 -23.49
C ALA A 153 11.02 -3.34 -23.59
N LEU A 154 11.23 -4.05 -22.48
CA LEU A 154 12.01 -5.29 -22.41
C LEU A 154 11.18 -6.53 -22.74
N HIS A 155 9.88 -6.48 -22.48
CA HIS A 155 8.95 -7.60 -22.56
C HIS A 155 7.68 -7.22 -23.34
N PRO A 156 7.80 -6.92 -24.65
CA PRO A 156 6.64 -6.54 -25.45
C PRO A 156 5.66 -7.72 -25.60
N ASN A 157 4.36 -7.41 -25.64
CA ASN A 157 3.26 -8.35 -25.86
C ASN A 157 3.12 -9.43 -24.77
N GLN A 158 3.43 -9.10 -23.52
CA GLN A 158 3.26 -9.99 -22.37
C GLN A 158 2.01 -9.60 -21.57
N LYS A 159 1.34 -10.59 -20.97
CA LYS A 159 0.23 -10.30 -20.05
C LYS A 159 0.80 -9.82 -18.72
N VAL A 160 0.31 -8.68 -18.26
CA VAL A 160 0.74 -8.07 -17.00
C VAL A 160 -0.43 -8.02 -16.02
N ILE A 161 -0.16 -8.38 -14.78
CA ILE A 161 -1.00 -8.10 -13.63
C ILE A 161 -0.23 -7.10 -12.78
N LEU A 162 -0.90 -6.06 -12.30
CA LEU A 162 -0.32 -5.14 -11.32
C LEU A 162 -0.92 -5.42 -9.96
N ALA A 163 -0.13 -5.27 -8.91
CA ALA A 163 -0.64 -5.33 -7.56
C ALA A 163 0.09 -4.41 -6.60
N GLY A 164 -0.57 -4.12 -5.48
CA GLY A 164 0.09 -3.49 -4.35
C GLY A 164 -0.82 -3.38 -3.15
N HIS A 165 -0.19 -3.31 -1.99
CA HIS A 165 -0.84 -3.07 -0.71
C HIS A 165 -0.52 -1.65 -0.23
N SER A 166 -1.45 -1.00 0.46
CA SER A 166 -1.27 0.37 0.98
C SER A 166 -0.92 1.35 -0.15
N LYS A 167 0.11 2.22 0.02
CA LYS A 167 0.64 3.07 -1.07
C LYS A 167 0.89 2.28 -2.37
N GLY A 168 1.36 1.03 -2.29
CA GLY A 168 1.65 0.20 -3.46
C GLY A 168 0.44 0.01 -4.38
N GLY A 169 -0.77 -0.09 -3.83
CA GLY A 169 -1.99 -0.20 -4.64
C GLY A 169 -2.35 1.10 -5.35
N ASN A 170 -2.10 2.27 -4.73
CA ASN A 170 -2.19 3.57 -5.39
C ASN A 170 -1.21 3.64 -6.57
N LEU A 171 0.05 3.23 -6.37
CA LEU A 171 1.07 3.19 -7.42
C LEU A 171 0.66 2.27 -8.59
N ALA A 172 0.05 1.12 -8.28
CA ALA A 172 -0.44 0.17 -9.27
C ALA A 172 -1.55 0.78 -10.15
N ILE A 173 -2.59 1.35 -9.54
CA ILE A 173 -3.69 2.00 -10.26
C ILE A 173 -3.18 3.20 -11.05
N TYR A 174 -2.33 4.02 -10.45
CA TYR A 174 -1.74 5.18 -11.11
C TYR A 174 -0.99 4.77 -12.37
N ALA A 175 -0.01 3.86 -12.24
CA ALA A 175 0.80 3.41 -13.38
C ALA A 175 -0.07 2.77 -14.48
N ALA A 176 -1.08 1.98 -14.10
CA ALA A 176 -2.00 1.38 -15.06
C ALA A 176 -2.85 2.43 -15.81
N SER A 177 -3.29 3.47 -15.12
CA SER A 177 -4.15 4.52 -15.68
C SER A 177 -3.41 5.51 -16.58
N GLN A 178 -2.11 5.72 -16.33
CA GLN A 178 -1.31 6.75 -17.01
C GLN A 178 -0.43 6.20 -18.15
N ILE A 179 -0.36 4.88 -18.32
CA ILE A 179 0.40 4.28 -19.42
C ILE A 179 -0.33 4.42 -20.76
N GLU A 180 0.43 4.41 -21.85
CA GLU A 180 -0.10 4.44 -23.21
C GLU A 180 -1.09 3.30 -23.45
N GLN A 181 -2.20 3.59 -24.14
CA GLN A 181 -3.33 2.67 -24.29
C GLN A 181 -2.93 1.29 -24.84
N ASN A 182 -2.04 1.23 -25.83
CA ASN A 182 -1.55 -0.03 -26.40
C ASN A 182 -0.78 -0.92 -25.40
N LEU A 183 -0.18 -0.32 -24.38
CA LEU A 183 0.45 -1.04 -23.27
C LEU A 183 -0.57 -1.33 -22.17
N GLN A 184 -1.50 -0.41 -21.92
CA GLN A 184 -2.62 -0.60 -21.00
C GLN A 184 -3.46 -1.83 -21.36
N ASP A 185 -3.67 -2.09 -22.66
CA ASP A 185 -4.43 -3.26 -23.15
C ASP A 185 -3.75 -4.60 -22.80
N GLN A 186 -2.45 -4.60 -22.49
CA GLN A 186 -1.71 -5.78 -22.04
C GLN A 186 -1.82 -6.01 -20.52
N ILE A 187 -2.36 -5.03 -19.77
CA ILE A 187 -2.67 -5.18 -18.36
C ILE A 187 -3.99 -5.95 -18.25
N THR A 188 -3.92 -7.14 -17.69
CA THR A 188 -5.05 -8.08 -17.59
C THR A 188 -5.82 -7.93 -16.29
N ALA A 189 -5.18 -7.45 -15.23
CA ALA A 189 -5.82 -7.15 -13.95
C ALA A 189 -4.96 -6.21 -13.10
N VAL A 190 -5.61 -5.49 -12.19
CA VAL A 190 -4.97 -4.70 -11.12
C VAL A 190 -5.57 -5.13 -9.79
N TYR A 191 -4.75 -5.51 -8.81
CA TYR A 191 -5.21 -5.90 -7.47
C TYR A 191 -4.70 -4.89 -6.45
N THR A 192 -5.61 -4.28 -5.69
CA THR A 192 -5.21 -3.41 -4.58
C THR A 192 -5.72 -3.93 -3.25
N PHE A 193 -4.86 -3.86 -2.25
CA PHE A 193 -5.16 -4.28 -0.89
C PHE A 193 -5.05 -3.07 0.03
N ASP A 194 -6.20 -2.61 0.54
CA ASP A 194 -6.38 -1.46 1.43
C ASP A 194 -5.58 -0.21 1.00
N ALA A 195 -5.67 0.12 -0.29
CA ALA A 195 -4.93 1.21 -0.90
C ALA A 195 -5.76 2.49 -0.99
N PRO A 196 -5.16 3.68 -0.80
CA PRO A 196 -5.90 4.92 -0.57
C PRO A 196 -6.70 5.47 -1.76
N GLY A 197 -6.65 4.87 -2.94
CA GLY A 197 -7.31 5.39 -4.14
C GLY A 197 -6.46 6.44 -4.88
N LEU A 198 -7.09 7.26 -5.72
CA LEU A 198 -6.44 8.36 -6.46
C LEU A 198 -7.18 9.69 -6.25
N HIS A 199 -6.58 10.80 -6.70
CA HIS A 199 -7.28 12.08 -6.71
C HIS A 199 -8.47 12.06 -7.68
N LYS A 200 -9.53 12.78 -7.32
CA LYS A 200 -10.76 12.88 -8.12
C LYS A 200 -10.51 13.27 -9.58
N GLU A 201 -9.59 14.21 -9.83
CA GLU A 201 -9.21 14.61 -11.19
C GLU A 201 -8.70 13.43 -12.03
N LEU A 202 -7.89 12.54 -11.43
CA LEU A 202 -7.36 11.35 -12.10
C LEU A 202 -8.43 10.31 -12.36
N THR A 203 -9.41 10.17 -11.46
CA THR A 203 -10.52 9.22 -11.63
C THR A 203 -11.40 9.56 -12.84
N GLN A 204 -11.40 10.80 -13.30
CA GLN A 204 -12.19 11.25 -14.45
C GLN A 204 -11.48 11.04 -15.80
N THR A 205 -10.22 10.64 -15.79
CA THR A 205 -9.45 10.43 -17.02
C THR A 205 -9.89 9.15 -17.75
N GLU A 206 -9.82 9.15 -19.08
CA GLU A 206 -10.15 7.96 -19.86
C GLU A 206 -9.27 6.76 -19.53
N GLY A 207 -7.98 7.01 -19.26
CA GLY A 207 -7.02 5.97 -18.88
C GLY A 207 -7.41 5.28 -17.58
N TYR A 208 -7.88 6.03 -16.59
CA TYR A 208 -8.44 5.44 -15.37
C TYR A 208 -9.70 4.63 -15.66
N GLN A 209 -10.67 5.21 -16.37
CA GLN A 209 -11.94 4.53 -16.66
C GLN A 209 -11.75 3.22 -17.44
N ARG A 210 -10.76 3.15 -18.35
CA ARG A 210 -10.43 1.94 -19.13
C ARG A 210 -9.81 0.79 -18.34
N ILE A 211 -9.27 1.02 -17.14
CA ILE A 211 -8.65 -0.04 -16.33
C ILE A 211 -9.54 -0.48 -15.16
N MET A 212 -10.59 0.28 -14.82
CA MET A 212 -11.44 -0.03 -13.67
C MET A 212 -12.27 -1.31 -13.82
N ASP A 213 -12.59 -1.72 -15.04
CA ASP A 213 -13.33 -2.97 -15.33
C ASP A 213 -12.57 -4.25 -14.95
N ARG A 214 -11.26 -4.13 -14.75
CA ARG A 214 -10.32 -5.20 -14.36
C ARG A 214 -9.48 -4.83 -13.15
N THR A 215 -9.93 -3.85 -12.37
CA THR A 215 -9.32 -3.48 -11.09
C THR A 215 -10.14 -4.05 -9.95
N GLU A 216 -9.54 -4.93 -9.17
CA GLU A 216 -10.11 -5.53 -7.97
C GLU A 216 -9.59 -4.77 -6.74
N VAL A 217 -10.49 -4.07 -6.04
CA VAL A 217 -10.15 -3.22 -4.89
C VAL A 217 -10.62 -3.89 -3.60
N PHE A 218 -9.69 -4.44 -2.82
CA PHE A 218 -9.99 -5.10 -1.55
C PHE A 218 -9.75 -4.14 -0.39
N ILE A 219 -10.74 -3.96 0.48
CA ILE A 219 -10.62 -3.16 1.71
C ILE A 219 -11.17 -3.94 2.91
N PRO A 220 -10.57 -3.85 4.11
CA PRO A 220 -11.16 -4.44 5.30
C PRO A 220 -12.42 -3.68 5.74
N GLN A 221 -13.31 -4.33 6.50
CA GLN A 221 -14.54 -3.67 6.93
C GLN A 221 -14.32 -2.42 7.79
N GLY A 222 -13.19 -2.30 8.46
CA GLY A 222 -12.75 -1.14 9.23
C GLY A 222 -11.68 -0.30 8.55
N SER A 223 -11.60 -0.31 7.22
CA SER A 223 -10.59 0.43 6.45
C SER A 223 -10.53 1.92 6.81
N ILE A 224 -9.31 2.41 6.98
CA ILE A 224 -9.01 3.85 7.10
C ILE A 224 -8.13 4.27 5.92
N ILE A 225 -7.04 3.54 5.67
CA ILE A 225 -6.10 3.83 4.59
C ILE A 225 -6.82 3.72 3.24
N GLY A 226 -7.52 2.62 2.99
CA GLY A 226 -8.28 2.40 1.76
C GLY A 226 -9.42 3.40 1.51
N MET A 227 -9.72 4.29 2.45
CA MET A 227 -10.78 5.29 2.32
C MET A 227 -10.23 6.73 2.22
N MET A 228 -8.91 6.93 2.17
CA MET A 228 -8.32 8.28 2.26
C MET A 228 -8.59 9.15 1.02
N MET A 229 -8.71 8.57 -0.17
CA MET A 229 -8.96 9.30 -1.43
C MET A 229 -10.14 8.69 -2.19
N GLU A 230 -10.24 8.99 -3.49
CA GLU A 230 -11.28 8.42 -4.34
C GLU A 230 -10.93 7.00 -4.75
N ILE A 231 -11.77 6.07 -4.31
CA ILE A 231 -11.75 4.66 -4.70
C ILE A 231 -12.95 4.37 -5.61
N PRO A 232 -12.88 3.33 -6.46
CA PRO A 232 -14.00 2.92 -7.30
C PRO A 232 -15.24 2.57 -6.46
N ASN A 233 -16.43 2.85 -7.00
CA ASN A 233 -17.70 2.53 -6.33
C ASN A 233 -17.86 1.03 -6.02
N HIS A 234 -17.28 0.18 -6.87
CA HIS A 234 -17.25 -1.26 -6.64
C HIS A 234 -15.96 -1.61 -5.90
N GLN A 235 -16.12 -2.07 -4.66
CA GLN A 235 -15.05 -2.49 -3.77
C GLN A 235 -15.44 -3.82 -3.11
N ILE A 236 -14.46 -4.69 -2.91
CA ILE A 236 -14.61 -5.96 -2.22
C ILE A 236 -14.26 -5.74 -0.75
N ILE A 237 -15.27 -5.83 0.11
CA ILE A 237 -15.11 -5.57 1.53
C ILE A 237 -14.83 -6.90 2.21
N VAL A 238 -13.64 -7.04 2.78
CA VAL A 238 -13.20 -8.30 3.40
C VAL A 238 -13.34 -8.25 4.92
N HIS A 239 -13.63 -9.39 5.52
CA HIS A 239 -13.71 -9.52 6.97
C HIS A 239 -12.31 -9.69 7.58
N SER A 240 -11.92 -8.78 8.47
CA SER A 240 -10.72 -8.83 9.30
C SER A 240 -11.06 -9.12 10.76
N THR A 241 -10.21 -9.91 11.43
CA THR A 241 -10.30 -10.16 12.88
C THR A 241 -9.67 -9.07 13.74
N ALA A 242 -8.89 -8.16 13.15
CA ALA A 242 -8.18 -7.15 13.91
C ALA A 242 -9.15 -6.07 14.45
N LEU A 243 -8.84 -5.56 15.64
CA LEU A 243 -9.63 -4.53 16.32
C LEU A 243 -8.94 -3.17 16.18
N GLY A 244 -9.71 -2.12 15.88
CA GLY A 244 -9.20 -0.77 15.65
C GLY A 244 -8.76 -0.59 14.20
N GLY A 245 -9.39 0.33 13.46
CA GLY A 245 -9.35 0.39 11.99
C GLY A 245 -7.96 0.28 11.36
N ILE A 246 -6.94 0.96 11.90
CA ILE A 246 -5.55 0.89 11.39
C ILE A 246 -4.97 -0.53 11.50
N ALA A 247 -5.29 -1.29 12.55
CA ALA A 247 -4.81 -2.66 12.70
C ALA A 247 -5.42 -3.62 11.67
N GLN A 248 -6.58 -3.28 11.09
CA GLN A 248 -7.19 -4.06 10.00
C GLN A 248 -6.44 -3.89 8.67
N HIS A 249 -5.54 -2.92 8.57
CA HIS A 249 -4.61 -2.79 7.45
C HIS A 249 -3.63 -3.99 7.37
N ASP A 250 -3.45 -4.74 8.46
CA ASP A 250 -2.68 -5.99 8.42
C ASP A 250 -3.45 -7.10 7.70
N THR A 251 -3.02 -7.42 6.48
CA THR A 251 -3.66 -8.43 5.61
C THR A 251 -3.62 -9.85 6.20
N PHE A 252 -2.70 -10.15 7.14
CA PHE A 252 -2.66 -11.44 7.84
C PHE A 252 -3.84 -11.67 8.79
N SER A 253 -4.59 -10.59 9.10
CA SER A 253 -5.83 -10.64 9.89
C SER A 253 -7.08 -10.91 9.04
N TRP A 254 -6.95 -10.91 7.71
CA TRP A 254 -8.09 -11.05 6.79
C TRP A 254 -8.50 -12.51 6.68
N GLN A 255 -9.82 -12.72 6.71
CA GLN A 255 -10.40 -14.04 6.76
C GLN A 255 -10.66 -14.59 5.38
N ILE A 256 -10.53 -15.91 5.30
CA ILE A 256 -10.85 -16.66 4.09
C ILE A 256 -11.87 -17.77 4.38
N GLU A 257 -12.62 -18.12 3.35
CA GLU A 257 -13.49 -19.29 3.29
C GLU A 257 -13.45 -19.82 1.85
N ASP A 258 -13.38 -21.15 1.67
CA ASP A 258 -13.35 -21.80 0.36
C ASP A 258 -12.36 -21.19 -0.65
N LYS A 259 -11.13 -20.90 -0.20
CA LYS A 259 -10.04 -20.30 -1.00
C LYS A 259 -10.33 -18.89 -1.55
N ARG A 260 -11.26 -18.15 -0.94
CA ARG A 260 -11.59 -16.75 -1.24
C ARG A 260 -11.65 -15.92 0.04
N PHE A 261 -11.57 -14.60 -0.06
CA PHE A 261 -11.85 -13.76 1.11
C PHE A 261 -13.31 -13.90 1.56
N VAL A 262 -13.51 -13.90 2.87
CA VAL A 262 -14.85 -13.72 3.46
C VAL A 262 -15.28 -12.28 3.18
N GLN A 263 -16.32 -12.11 2.37
CA GLN A 263 -16.81 -10.80 1.96
C GLN A 263 -17.97 -10.31 2.83
N LEU A 264 -18.08 -9.00 2.98
CA LEU A 264 -19.16 -8.31 3.68
C LEU A 264 -19.83 -7.31 2.73
N ASP A 265 -21.09 -6.98 2.99
CA ASP A 265 -21.85 -6.05 2.13
C ASP A 265 -21.39 -4.59 2.26
N LYS A 266 -20.84 -4.22 3.42
CA LYS A 266 -20.48 -2.82 3.73
C LYS A 266 -19.37 -2.72 4.77
N THR A 267 -18.68 -1.58 4.74
CA THR A 267 -17.76 -1.17 5.80
C THR A 267 -18.52 -0.85 7.08
N ASN A 268 -17.83 -0.87 8.21
CA ASN A 268 -18.39 -0.53 9.50
C ASN A 268 -18.61 0.98 9.65
N SER A 269 -19.39 1.36 10.65
CA SER A 269 -19.76 2.76 10.91
C SER A 269 -18.55 3.66 11.14
N ASP A 270 -17.50 3.14 11.76
CA ASP A 270 -16.32 3.93 12.12
C ASP A 270 -15.49 4.26 10.88
N SER A 271 -15.28 3.26 10.01
CA SER A 271 -14.63 3.44 8.70
C SER A 271 -15.34 4.48 7.85
N GLN A 272 -16.67 4.38 7.73
CA GLN A 272 -17.49 5.36 6.98
C GLN A 272 -17.41 6.77 7.58
N GLN A 273 -17.28 6.88 8.90
CA GLN A 273 -17.15 8.17 9.56
C GLN A 273 -15.77 8.79 9.32
N VAL A 274 -14.71 7.99 9.42
CA VAL A 274 -13.34 8.42 9.15
C VAL A 274 -13.20 8.87 7.69
N ASP A 275 -13.75 8.11 6.75
CA ASP A 275 -13.83 8.47 5.32
C ASP A 275 -14.46 9.85 5.10
N THR A 276 -15.69 10.05 5.62
CA THR A 276 -16.41 11.32 5.48
C THR A 276 -15.63 12.47 6.11
N THR A 277 -15.11 12.27 7.32
CA THR A 277 -14.35 13.28 8.06
C THR A 277 -13.11 13.70 7.29
N PHE A 278 -12.33 12.73 6.80
CA PHE A 278 -11.06 13.00 6.16
C PHE A 278 -11.25 13.68 4.80
N LYS A 279 -12.22 13.21 4.00
CA LYS A 279 -12.56 13.83 2.71
C LYS A 279 -13.08 15.25 2.86
N GLU A 280 -13.96 15.50 3.83
CA GLU A 280 -14.45 16.86 4.13
C GLU A 280 -13.32 17.78 4.58
N TRP A 281 -12.43 17.29 5.45
CA TRP A 281 -11.29 18.06 5.94
C TRP A 281 -10.32 18.43 4.81
N VAL A 282 -9.88 17.44 4.02
CA VAL A 282 -8.99 17.65 2.87
C VAL A 282 -9.63 18.57 1.82
N ALA A 283 -10.95 18.46 1.59
CA ALA A 283 -11.65 19.34 0.64
C ALA A 283 -11.82 20.78 1.14
N THR A 284 -11.78 21.01 2.45
CA THR A 284 -12.00 22.34 3.06
C THR A 284 -10.71 23.13 3.22
N VAL A 285 -9.59 22.44 3.48
CA VAL A 285 -8.31 23.08 3.75
C VAL A 285 -7.57 23.32 2.42
N PRO A 286 -7.06 24.55 2.17
CA PRO A 286 -6.24 24.80 0.99
C PRO A 286 -4.99 23.90 0.93
N ASP A 287 -4.59 23.46 -0.25
CA ASP A 287 -3.42 22.57 -0.45
C ASP A 287 -2.14 23.13 0.21
N GLU A 288 -1.92 24.45 0.13
CA GLU A 288 -0.77 25.13 0.74
C GLU A 288 -0.77 24.99 2.28
N GLU A 289 -1.96 25.03 2.91
CA GLU A 289 -2.12 24.86 4.35
C GLU A 289 -2.00 23.39 4.76
N LEU A 290 -2.53 22.45 3.97
CA LEU A 290 -2.33 21.00 4.18
C LEU A 290 -0.86 20.63 4.08
N GLN A 291 -0.17 21.15 3.06
CA GLN A 291 1.25 20.96 2.88
C GLN A 291 2.02 21.48 4.10
N LEU A 292 1.76 22.74 4.52
CA LEU A 292 2.40 23.31 5.70
C LEU A 292 2.11 22.47 6.95
N TYR A 293 0.88 22.01 7.16
CA TYR A 293 0.52 21.16 8.28
C TYR A 293 1.34 19.87 8.35
N PHE A 294 1.42 19.13 7.25
CA PHE A 294 2.17 17.88 7.21
C PHE A 294 3.69 18.10 7.24
N ASP A 295 4.19 19.15 6.59
CA ASP A 295 5.60 19.53 6.66
C ASP A 295 6.03 19.83 8.09
N LEU A 296 5.24 20.60 8.83
CA LEU A 296 5.49 20.91 10.25
C LEU A 296 5.34 19.68 11.14
N PHE A 297 4.29 18.87 10.93
CA PHE A 297 4.06 17.65 11.70
C PHE A 297 5.22 16.66 11.58
N PHE A 298 5.64 16.35 10.36
CA PHE A 298 6.76 15.43 10.13
C PHE A 298 8.12 16.05 10.43
N GLY A 299 8.29 17.34 10.17
CA GLY A 299 9.50 18.09 10.57
C GLY A 299 9.72 18.01 12.08
N THR A 300 8.67 18.23 12.88
CA THR A 300 8.73 18.13 14.34
C THR A 300 9.11 16.71 14.81
N ILE A 301 8.64 15.67 14.12
CA ILE A 301 9.00 14.27 14.40
C ILE A 301 10.49 14.02 14.08
N LEU A 302 10.96 14.47 12.92
CA LEU A 302 12.36 14.32 12.50
C LEU A 302 13.32 15.11 13.41
N ASP A 303 12.97 16.35 13.78
CA ASP A 303 13.74 17.20 14.69
C ASP A 303 13.79 16.65 16.13
N ALA A 304 12.83 15.81 16.51
CA ALA A 304 12.88 15.05 17.74
C ALA A 304 13.83 13.83 17.67
N GLY A 305 14.52 13.63 16.54
CA GLY A 305 15.43 12.51 16.29
C GLY A 305 14.71 11.20 15.97
N ILE A 306 13.40 11.25 15.71
CA ILE A 306 12.57 10.09 15.42
C ILE A 306 12.60 9.86 13.90
N SER A 307 13.21 8.77 13.48
CA SER A 307 13.34 8.40 12.05
C SER A 307 12.42 7.24 11.64
N SER A 308 11.75 6.61 12.60
CA SER A 308 10.79 5.52 12.39
C SER A 308 9.44 5.79 13.07
N ILE A 309 8.33 5.47 12.40
CA ILE A 309 6.98 5.56 12.99
C ILE A 309 6.83 4.64 14.22
N ASN A 310 7.61 3.56 14.29
CA ASN A 310 7.54 2.60 15.40
C ASN A 310 7.98 3.22 16.72
N ASP A 311 8.89 4.18 16.70
CA ASP A 311 9.34 4.90 17.89
C ASP A 311 8.18 5.65 18.55
N LEU A 312 7.24 6.20 17.75
CA LEU A 312 6.04 6.90 18.22
C LEU A 312 5.03 5.96 18.91
N SER A 313 4.98 4.70 18.49
CA SER A 313 4.03 3.70 19.02
C SER A 313 4.53 2.91 20.25
N SER A 314 5.82 3.06 20.59
CA SER A 314 6.46 2.34 21.71
C SER A 314 6.00 2.85 23.09
N LEU A 315 6.31 2.12 24.17
CA LEU A 315 6.07 2.54 25.58
C LEU A 315 6.70 3.91 25.94
N LYS A 316 7.52 4.49 25.06
CA LYS A 316 8.05 5.85 25.14
C LYS A 316 7.16 6.91 24.47
N ALA A 317 5.97 6.56 23.99
CA ALA A 317 5.04 7.48 23.35
C ALA A 317 4.79 8.75 24.17
N LEU A 318 4.71 8.65 25.51
CA LEU A 318 4.58 9.81 26.40
C LEU A 318 5.83 10.72 26.43
N GLU A 319 7.03 10.13 26.36
CA GLU A 319 8.28 10.91 26.24
C GLU A 319 8.40 11.55 24.86
N HIS A 320 8.04 10.83 23.80
CA HIS A 320 8.01 11.36 22.43
C HIS A 320 6.95 12.46 22.28
N ILE A 321 5.75 12.32 22.85
CA ILE A 321 4.72 13.38 22.87
C ILE A 321 5.24 14.64 23.58
N ARG A 322 5.99 14.49 24.70
CA ARG A 322 6.63 15.63 25.37
C ARG A 322 7.70 16.27 24.50
N HIS A 323 8.54 15.48 23.84
CA HIS A 323 9.55 15.99 22.91
C HIS A 323 8.93 16.70 21.72
N LEU A 324 7.87 16.14 21.12
CA LEU A 324 7.09 16.77 20.07
C LEU A 324 6.46 18.08 20.55
N PHE A 325 5.95 18.13 21.78
CA PHE A 325 5.39 19.35 22.36
C PHE A 325 6.46 20.43 22.59
N VAL A 326 7.66 20.05 23.02
CA VAL A 326 8.80 20.98 23.17
C VAL A 326 9.27 21.48 21.81
N GLN A 327 9.39 20.60 20.82
CA GLN A 327 9.76 21.01 19.45
C GLN A 327 8.68 21.84 18.79
N ALA A 328 7.39 21.60 19.06
CA ALA A 328 6.31 22.46 18.60
C ALA A 328 6.42 23.91 19.15
N GLN A 329 7.22 24.17 20.19
CA GLN A 329 7.51 25.54 20.66
C GLN A 329 8.58 26.25 19.83
N SER A 330 9.40 25.53 19.04
CA SER A 330 10.36 26.14 18.12
C SER A 330 9.67 26.72 16.87
N LEU A 331 8.47 26.25 16.57
CA LEU A 331 7.60 26.80 15.52
C LEU A 331 7.27 28.27 15.78
N THR A 332 7.19 29.05 14.71
CA THR A 332 6.72 30.43 14.73
C THR A 332 5.28 30.50 15.25
N PRO A 333 4.83 31.67 15.77
CA PRO A 333 3.45 31.83 16.23
C PRO A 333 2.41 31.48 15.16
N GLU A 334 2.67 31.83 13.89
CA GLU A 334 1.80 31.59 12.74
C GLU A 334 1.71 30.09 12.39
N GLU A 335 2.83 29.37 12.42
CA GLU A 335 2.86 27.92 12.23
C GLU A 335 2.09 27.18 13.33
N ARG A 336 2.24 27.60 14.60
CA ARG A 336 1.48 27.03 15.72
C ARG A 336 -0.01 27.30 15.61
N GLU A 337 -0.39 28.50 15.22
CA GLU A 337 -1.78 28.87 14.99
C GLU A 337 -2.40 28.01 13.89
N THR A 338 -1.69 27.85 12.77
CA THR A 338 -2.12 27.01 11.64
C THR A 338 -2.29 25.55 12.07
N MET A 339 -1.29 24.97 12.73
CA MET A 339 -1.37 23.60 13.27
C MET A 339 -2.55 23.41 14.22
N GLY A 340 -2.76 24.36 15.14
CA GLY A 340 -3.87 24.34 16.10
C GLY A 340 -5.23 24.43 15.42
N ARG A 341 -5.42 25.40 14.51
CA ARG A 341 -6.66 25.61 13.77
C ARG A 341 -7.02 24.39 12.93
N LEU A 342 -6.07 23.83 12.18
CA LEU A 342 -6.33 22.69 11.29
C LEU A 342 -6.62 21.41 12.07
N THR A 343 -5.94 21.19 13.20
CA THR A 343 -6.25 20.09 14.12
C THR A 343 -7.65 20.24 14.72
N GLN A 344 -8.02 21.45 15.14
CA GLN A 344 -9.38 21.71 15.65
C GLN A 344 -10.43 21.49 14.57
N LEU A 345 -10.18 21.94 13.34
CA LEU A 345 -11.08 21.73 12.20
C LEU A 345 -11.30 20.23 11.93
N LEU A 346 -10.25 19.40 12.00
CA LEU A 346 -10.37 17.94 11.84
C LEU A 346 -11.28 17.33 12.93
N ILE A 347 -11.09 17.77 14.19
CA ILE A 347 -11.92 17.32 15.33
C ILE A 347 -13.38 17.75 15.15
N ASP A 348 -13.62 19.00 14.76
CA ASP A 348 -14.95 19.55 14.56
C ASP A 348 -15.66 18.85 13.40
N THR A 349 -14.97 18.62 12.29
CA THR A 349 -15.48 17.88 11.13
C THR A 349 -15.91 16.47 11.55
N ARG A 350 -15.10 15.77 12.35
CA ARG A 350 -15.44 14.44 12.87
C ARG A 350 -16.70 14.46 13.73
N TYR A 351 -16.84 15.48 14.57
CA TYR A 351 -18.00 15.66 15.43
C TYR A 351 -19.27 15.96 14.62
N GLN A 352 -19.18 16.78 13.55
CA GLN A 352 -20.31 17.02 12.66
C GLN A 352 -20.70 15.77 11.88
N ALA A 353 -19.73 15.03 11.34
CA ALA A 353 -19.98 13.75 10.66
C ALA A 353 -20.64 12.71 11.58
N TRP A 354 -20.34 12.74 12.88
CA TRP A 354 -21.04 11.92 13.87
C TRP A 354 -22.49 12.34 14.08
N LYS A 355 -22.73 13.65 14.22
CA LYS A 355 -24.04 14.23 14.55
C LYS A 355 -25.04 14.16 13.40
N ASN A 356 -24.56 14.16 12.16
CA ASN A 356 -25.40 14.14 10.95
C ASN A 356 -25.84 12.72 10.52
N ARG A 357 -25.61 11.71 11.37
CA ARG A 357 -26.20 10.36 11.28
C ARG A 357 -27.47 10.26 12.10
#